data_AF-A0A8S1TUR3-F1
#
_entry.id   AF-A0A8S1TUR3-F1
#
_cell.length_a   1.000
_cell.length_b   1.000
_cell.length_c   1.000
_cell.angle_alpha   90.00
_cell.angle_beta   90.00
_cell.angle_gamma   90.00
#
_symmetry.space_group_name_H-M   'P 1'
#
loop_
_entity.id
_entity.type
_entity.pdbx_description
1 polymer ?
#
loop_
_entity_poly.entity_id
_entity_poly.type
_entity_poly.pdbx_seq_one_letter_code
_entity_poly.pdbx_strand_id
1 'polypeptide(L)'
;MKQNIEVGYAFSNRVKCHFQNIIKDDIRIGHVLARQPGLSFEKKLWYHLNSLNSIKGDKNQDLDILNIHGLNEEDQKKVRQKVDQIMEFQLLKKYIKQINVVLKVIINYKFKDYIFRIYIFN
;
A
#
# COMPACT_ATOMS: atom_id res chain seq x y z
N MET A 1 -5.71 14.55 1.91
CA MET A 1 -4.35 14.92 1.45
C MET A 1 -4.11 14.10 0.18
N LYS A 2 -3.87 14.74 -0.98
CA LYS A 2 -3.78 13.99 -2.24
C LYS A 2 -2.49 13.17 -2.25
N GLN A 3 -2.60 11.88 -2.52
CA GLN A 3 -1.47 10.98 -2.66
C GLN A 3 -1.39 10.45 -4.08
N ASN A 4 -0.17 10.38 -4.62
CA ASN A 4 0.08 9.84 -5.95
C ASN A 4 1.30 8.93 -5.93
N ILE A 5 1.37 8.03 -6.90
CA ILE A 5 2.56 7.23 -7.18
C ILE A 5 3.30 7.92 -8.33
N GLU A 6 4.59 8.16 -8.19
CA GLU A 6 5.41 8.69 -9.27
C GLU A 6 6.46 7.67 -9.69
N VAL A 7 6.61 7.47 -10.99
CA VAL A 7 7.56 6.51 -11.54
C VAL A 7 8.50 7.17 -12.55
N GLY A 8 9.65 6.55 -12.77
CA GLY A 8 10.61 6.95 -13.79
C GLY A 8 11.97 6.31 -13.57
N TYR A 9 12.90 6.56 -14.49
CA TYR A 9 14.29 6.16 -14.31
C TYR A 9 15.01 7.10 -13.32
N ALA A 10 15.96 6.54 -12.57
CA ALA A 10 16.80 7.31 -11.68
C ALA A 10 17.87 8.08 -12.48
N PHE A 11 17.83 9.41 -12.47
CA PHE A 11 18.87 10.21 -13.15
C PHE A 11 20.25 10.17 -12.47
N SER A 12 20.32 9.74 -11.20
CA SER A 12 21.57 9.63 -10.44
C SER A 12 21.42 8.70 -9.24
N ASN A 13 22.55 8.23 -8.71
CA ASN A 13 22.65 7.37 -7.51
C ASN A 13 22.34 8.10 -6.18
N ARG A 14 21.81 9.33 -6.23
CA ARG A 14 21.56 10.17 -5.04
C ARG A 14 20.27 9.77 -4.31
N VAL A 15 19.34 9.14 -5.01
CA VAL A 15 18.06 8.72 -4.44
C VAL A 15 18.26 7.43 -3.66
N LYS A 16 17.70 7.37 -2.45
CA LYS A 16 17.80 6.21 -1.56
C LYS A 16 16.44 5.55 -1.37
N CYS A 17 16.44 4.23 -1.44
CA CYS A 17 15.40 3.36 -0.91
C CYS A 17 15.86 2.85 0.45
N HIS A 18 15.29 3.39 1.54
CA HIS A 18 15.77 3.12 2.90
C HIS A 18 17.26 3.47 3.07
N PHE A 19 18.13 2.46 3.05
CA PHE A 19 19.59 2.59 3.24
C PHE A 19 20.39 2.26 1.98
N GLN A 20 19.71 1.82 0.91
CA GLN A 20 20.34 1.44 -0.35
C GLN A 20 20.10 2.52 -1.40
N ASN A 21 21.13 2.85 -2.18
CA ASN A 21 20.98 3.78 -3.30
C ASN A 21 20.22 3.09 -4.44
N ILE A 22 19.38 3.85 -5.13
CA ILE A 22 18.81 3.43 -6.41
C ILE A 22 19.84 3.75 -7.48
N ILE A 23 20.20 2.76 -8.30
CA ILE A 23 21.23 2.89 -9.32
C ILE A 23 20.68 3.78 -10.44
N LYS A 24 21.55 4.61 -11.02
CA LYS A 24 21.26 5.44 -12.18
C LYS A 24 20.71 4.55 -13.30
N ASP A 25 19.72 5.05 -14.01
CA ASP A 25 19.02 4.40 -15.12
C ASP A 25 18.16 3.19 -14.68
N ASP A 26 18.10 2.86 -13.38
CA ASP A 26 17.16 1.88 -12.83
C ASP A 26 15.78 2.50 -12.55
N ILE A 27 14.75 1.66 -12.51
CA ILE A 27 13.37 2.08 -12.23
C ILE A 27 13.24 2.44 -10.76
N ARG A 28 12.81 3.67 -10.49
CA ARG A 28 12.38 4.11 -9.16
C ARG A 28 10.88 4.32 -9.13
N ILE A 29 10.27 3.88 -8.02
CA ILE A 29 8.87 4.12 -7.72
C ILE A 29 8.78 4.93 -6.43
N GLY A 30 8.06 6.04 -6.47
CA GLY A 30 7.97 7.01 -5.40
C GLY A 30 6.54 7.17 -4.90
N HIS A 31 6.36 7.19 -3.59
CA HIS A 31 5.10 7.62 -2.99
C HIS A 31 5.18 9.13 -2.69
N VAL A 32 4.32 9.91 -3.34
CA VAL A 32 4.24 11.37 -3.19
C VAL A 32 3.07 11.71 -2.28
N LEU A 33 3.39 12.30 -1.13
CA LEU A 33 2.41 12.85 -0.20
C LEU A 33 2.26 14.35 -0.49
N ALA A 34 1.34 14.71 -1.39
CA ALA A 34 1.11 16.11 -1.74
C ALA A 34 0.39 16.82 -0.59
N ARG A 35 1.05 17.83 -0.02
CA ARG A 35 0.47 18.71 1.01
C ARG A 35 -0.26 19.87 0.34
N GLN A 36 -1.09 20.58 1.09
CA GLN A 36 -1.80 21.76 0.57
C GLN A 36 -0.79 22.76 -0.02
N PRO A 37 -1.09 23.35 -1.20
CA PRO A 37 -0.23 24.36 -1.80
C PRO A 37 -0.05 25.52 -0.82
N GLY A 38 1.22 25.89 -0.55
CA GLY A 38 1.59 27.00 0.33
C GLY A 38 2.10 26.63 1.73
N LEU A 39 2.06 25.36 2.16
CA LEU A 39 2.37 25.00 3.56
C LEU A 39 3.52 24.02 3.81
N SER A 40 4.21 23.46 2.80
CA SER A 40 5.51 22.77 2.95
C SER A 40 5.91 22.06 1.65
N PHE A 41 7.19 21.65 1.57
CA PHE A 41 7.70 20.76 0.52
C PHE A 41 6.94 19.42 0.49
N GLU A 42 6.69 18.92 -0.72
CA GLU A 42 6.12 17.58 -0.92
C GLU A 42 7.05 16.52 -0.32
N LYS A 43 6.50 15.65 0.52
CA LYS A 43 7.28 14.54 1.07
C LYS A 43 7.20 13.38 0.09
N LYS A 44 8.35 13.05 -0.49
CA LYS A 44 8.50 11.95 -1.44
C LYS A 44 9.37 10.85 -0.86
N LEU A 45 8.86 9.62 -0.88
CA LEU A 45 9.62 8.43 -0.48
C LEU A 45 9.84 7.57 -1.70
N TRP A 46 11.11 7.35 -2.06
CA TRP A 46 11.51 6.56 -3.21
C TRP A 46 11.87 5.13 -2.81
N TYR A 47 11.58 4.20 -3.71
CA TYR A 47 11.81 2.77 -3.55
C TYR A 47 12.32 2.17 -4.85
N HIS A 48 13.11 1.11 -4.77
CA HIS A 48 13.29 0.21 -5.91
C HIS A 48 11.95 -0.46 -6.24
N LEU A 49 11.75 -0.81 -7.51
CA LEU A 49 10.52 -1.45 -7.97
C LEU A 49 10.16 -2.69 -7.13
N ASN A 50 11.15 -3.55 -6.85
CA ASN A 50 10.95 -4.78 -6.10
C ASN A 50 10.81 -4.58 -4.59
N SER A 51 11.34 -3.47 -4.06
CA SER A 51 11.32 -3.15 -2.63
C SER A 51 9.97 -2.58 -2.17
N LEU A 52 9.13 -2.13 -3.11
CA LEU A 52 7.81 -1.63 -2.80
C LEU A 52 6.85 -2.79 -2.51
N ASN A 53 6.58 -3.02 -1.23
CA ASN A 53 5.65 -4.06 -0.76
C ASN A 53 4.31 -3.50 -0.24
N SER A 54 4.26 -2.20 0.00
CA SER A 54 3.05 -1.53 0.48
C SER A 54 3.12 -0.06 0.17
N ILE A 55 2.01 0.50 -0.30
CA ILE A 55 1.85 1.96 -0.38
C ILE A 55 1.13 2.42 0.87
N LYS A 56 1.82 3.18 1.71
CA LYS A 56 1.27 3.71 2.97
C LYS A 56 0.44 4.95 2.65
N GLY A 57 -0.80 4.74 2.24
CA GLY A 57 -1.71 5.79 1.84
C GLY A 57 -3.03 5.86 2.61
N ASP A 58 -3.81 6.89 2.32
CA ASP A 58 -5.19 7.01 2.78
C ASP A 58 -6.00 5.91 2.08
N LYS A 59 -6.66 5.05 2.86
CA LYS A 59 -7.11 3.71 2.40
C LYS A 59 -8.26 3.72 1.38
N ASN A 60 -8.75 4.91 1.03
CA ASN A 60 -9.91 5.13 0.18
C ASN A 60 -9.60 6.05 -1.00
N GLN A 61 -8.31 6.30 -1.29
CA GLN A 61 -7.91 7.11 -2.44
C GLN A 61 -7.35 6.20 -3.53
N ASP A 62 -7.88 6.35 -4.74
CA ASP A 62 -7.25 5.81 -5.96
C ASP A 62 -5.94 6.55 -6.21
N LEU A 63 -4.85 5.79 -6.28
CA LEU A 63 -3.51 6.34 -6.43
C LEU A 63 -3.15 6.40 -7.90
N ASP A 64 -3.18 7.61 -8.45
CA ASP A 64 -2.74 7.85 -9.83
C ASP A 64 -1.25 7.55 -9.98
N ILE A 65 -0.89 6.82 -11.05
CA ILE A 65 0.51 6.58 -11.44
C ILE A 65 0.94 7.70 -12.39
N LEU A 66 1.73 8.63 -11.87
CA LEU A 66 2.29 9.76 -12.60
C LEU A 66 3.59 9.36 -13.31
N ASN A 67 3.83 9.99 -14.48
CA ASN A 67 5.05 9.86 -15.28
C ASN A 67 5.37 8.46 -15.83
N ILE A 68 4.38 7.55 -15.84
CA ILE A 68 4.55 6.20 -16.41
C ILE A 68 4.96 6.21 -17.89
N HIS A 69 4.53 7.23 -18.64
CA HIS A 69 4.88 7.41 -20.05
C HIS A 69 6.38 7.66 -20.27
N GLY A 70 7.14 8.03 -19.23
CA GLY A 70 8.59 8.19 -19.30
C GLY A 70 9.39 6.89 -19.26
N LEU A 71 8.73 5.74 -19.10
CA LEU A 71 9.33 4.41 -19.14
C LEU A 71 9.07 3.75 -20.51
N ASN A 72 9.91 2.78 -20.89
CA ASN A 72 9.62 1.93 -22.05
C ASN A 72 8.39 1.04 -21.79
N GLU A 73 7.79 0.47 -22.84
CA GLU A 73 6.54 -0.31 -22.71
C GLU A 73 6.68 -1.55 -21.80
N GLU A 74 7.84 -2.20 -21.80
CA GLU A 74 8.10 -3.37 -20.95
C GLU A 74 8.10 -3.00 -19.47
N ASP A 75 8.77 -1.91 -19.13
CA ASP A 75 8.89 -1.40 -17.78
C ASP A 75 7.59 -0.77 -17.29
N GLN A 76 6.81 -0.15 -18.19
CA GLN A 76 5.44 0.28 -17.90
C GLN A 76 4.57 -0.91 -17.47
N LYS A 77 4.66 -2.06 -18.17
CA LYS A 77 3.94 -3.28 -17.80
C LYS A 77 4.38 -3.80 -16.43
N LYS A 78 5.69 -3.86 -16.16
CA LYS A 78 6.24 -4.30 -14.85
C LYS A 78 5.74 -3.42 -13.70
N VAL A 79 5.75 -2.10 -13.90
CA VAL A 79 5.27 -1.14 -12.90
C VAL A 79 3.78 -1.34 -12.61
N ARG A 80 2.94 -1.45 -13.63
CA ARG A 80 1.49 -1.67 -13.46
C ARG A 80 1.22 -2.96 -12.71
N GLN A 81 1.81 -4.07 -13.15
CA GLN A 81 1.68 -5.37 -12.47
C GLN A 81 2.08 -5.30 -10.99
N LYS A 82 3.18 -4.59 -10.68
CA LYS A 82 3.63 -4.45 -9.30
C LYS A 82 2.64 -3.64 -8.46
N VAL A 83 2.10 -2.55 -9.01
CA VAL A 83 1.09 -1.72 -8.31
C VAL A 83 -0.20 -2.52 -8.09
N ASP A 84 -0.68 -3.24 -9.10
CA ASP A 84 -1.87 -4.08 -9.02
C ASP A 84 -1.73 -5.16 -7.94
N GLN A 85 -0.59 -5.87 -7.90
CA GLN A 85 -0.28 -6.85 -6.86
C GLN A 85 -0.33 -6.25 -5.45
N ILE A 86 0.20 -5.03 -5.27
CA ILE A 86 0.17 -4.35 -3.96
C ILE A 86 -1.26 -4.01 -3.57
N MET A 87 -2.07 -3.50 -4.51
CA MET A 87 -3.48 -3.16 -4.27
C MET A 87 -4.30 -4.39 -3.90
N GLU A 88 -4.16 -5.49 -4.65
CA GLU A 88 -4.81 -6.77 -4.35
C GLU A 88 -4.45 -7.29 -2.96
N PHE A 89 -3.15 -7.27 -2.62
CA PHE A 89 -2.69 -7.70 -1.29
C PHE A 89 -3.24 -6.82 -0.15
N GLN A 90 -3.39 -5.51 -0.39
CA GLN A 90 -4.02 -4.61 0.58
C GLN A 90 -5.51 -4.91 0.78
N LEU A 91 -6.24 -5.20 -0.31
CA LEU A 91 -7.64 -5.62 -0.25
C LEU A 91 -7.78 -6.94 0.52
N LEU A 92 -6.96 -7.94 0.21
CA LEU A 92 -6.97 -9.22 0.90
C LEU A 92 -6.74 -9.05 2.42
N LYS A 93 -5.77 -8.23 2.81
CA LYS A 93 -5.53 -7.89 4.23
C LYS A 93 -6.75 -7.25 4.89
N LYS A 94 -7.49 -6.40 4.17
CA LYS A 94 -8.73 -5.77 4.68
C LYS A 94 -9.82 -6.81 4.91
N TYR A 95 -10.02 -7.73 3.97
CA TYR A 95 -10.98 -8.83 4.11
C TYR A 95 -10.65 -9.76 5.27
N ILE A 96 -9.40 -10.21 5.40
CA ILE A 96 -8.96 -11.06 6.52
C ILE A 96 -9.23 -10.38 7.86
N LYS A 97 -8.95 -9.06 7.97
CA LYS A 97 -9.23 -8.31 9.19
C LYS A 97 -10.73 -8.29 9.53
N GLN A 98 -11.59 -8.08 8.53
CA GLN A 98 -13.04 -8.07 8.74
C GLN A 98 -13.55 -9.45 9.18
N ILE A 99 -13.09 -10.53 8.54
CA ILE A 99 -13.43 -11.90 8.90
C ILE A 99 -13.03 -12.19 10.35
N ASN A 100 -11.83 -11.81 10.77
CA ASN A 100 -11.36 -12.01 12.14
C ASN A 100 -12.23 -11.28 13.18
N VAL A 101 -12.73 -10.07 12.85
CA VAL A 101 -13.66 -9.34 13.71
C VAL A 101 -15.00 -10.09 13.83
N VAL A 102 -15.56 -10.53 12.70
CA VAL A 102 -16.84 -11.27 12.67
C VAL A 102 -16.73 -12.59 13.42
N LEU A 103 -15.66 -13.37 13.19
CA LEU A 103 -15.40 -14.63 13.89
C LEU A 103 -15.31 -14.42 15.41
N LYS A 104 -14.61 -13.36 15.86
CA LYS A 104 -14.51 -13.03 17.28
C LYS A 104 -15.88 -12.73 17.91
N VAL A 105 -16.77 -12.05 17.18
CA VAL A 105 -18.14 -11.79 17.62
C VAL A 105 -18.94 -13.09 17.71
N ILE A 106 -18.93 -13.92 16.66
CA ILE A 106 -19.66 -15.20 16.63
C ILE A 106 -19.22 -16.12 17.78
N ILE A 107 -17.92 -16.26 18.02
CA ILE A 107 -17.38 -17.07 19.10
C ILE A 107 -17.88 -16.56 20.46
N ASN A 108 -17.88 -15.24 20.67
CA ASN A 108 -18.33 -14.65 21.93
C ASN A 108 -19.84 -14.88 22.16
N TYR A 109 -20.67 -14.74 21.12
CA TYR A 109 -22.10 -15.05 21.20
C TYR A 109 -22.34 -16.54 21.52
N LYS A 110 -21.70 -17.46 20.78
CA LYS A 110 -21.83 -18.91 21.03
C LYS A 110 -21.38 -19.30 22.44
N PHE A 111 -20.32 -18.67 22.95
CA PHE A 111 -19.83 -18.91 24.29
C PHE A 111 -20.81 -18.43 25.36
N LYS A 112 -21.42 -17.25 25.17
CA LYS A 112 -22.48 -16.75 26.07
C LYS A 112 -23.72 -17.62 26.05
N ASP A 113 -24.17 -18.06 24.88
CA ASP A 113 -25.31 -18.98 24.75
C ASP A 113 -25.04 -20.32 25.45
N TYR A 114 -23.80 -20.83 25.34
CA TYR A 114 -23.40 -22.06 26.00
C TYR A 114 -23.42 -21.94 27.53
N ILE A 115 -22.85 -20.86 28.08
CA ILE A 115 -22.92 -20.58 29.53
C ILE A 115 -24.37 -20.44 29.99
N PHE A 116 -25.20 -19.70 29.25
CA PHE A 116 -26.61 -19.51 29.59
C PHE A 116 -27.38 -20.84 29.64
N ARG A 117 -27.12 -21.75 28.70
CA ARG A 117 -27.71 -23.10 28.72
C ARG A 117 -27.25 -23.92 29.93
N ILE A 118 -25.98 -23.85 30.33
CA ILE A 118 -25.50 -24.58 31.52
C ILE A 118 -26.20 -24.08 32.80
N TYR A 119 -26.47 -22.78 32.89
CA TYR A 119 -27.09 -22.15 34.07
C TYR A 119 -28.61 -22.38 34.18
N ILE A 120 -29.31 -22.69 33.09
CA ILE A 120 -30.75 -22.98 33.13
C ILE A 120 -31.03 -24.46 33.45
N PHE A 121 -30.08 -25.35 33.13
CA PHE A 121 -30.25 -26.79 33.30
C PHE A 121 -29.54 -27.36 34.56
N ASN A 122 -29.03 -26.50 35.44
CA ASN A 122 -28.67 -26.80 36.83
C ASN A 122 -29.57 -26.01 37.78
#